data_AF-A0AAW9KE90-F1
#
_entry.id   AF-A0AAW9KE90-F1
#
_cell.length_a   1.000
_cell.length_b   1.000
_cell.length_c   1.000
_cell.angle_alpha   90.00
_cell.angle_beta   90.00
_cell.angle_gamma   90.00
#
_symmetry.space_group_name_H-M   'P 1'
#
loop_
_entity.id
_entity.type
_entity.pdbx_description
1 polymer ?
#
loop_
_entity_poly.entity_id
_entity_poly.type
_entity_poly.pdbx_seq_one_letter_code
_entity_poly.pdbx_strand_id
1 'polypeptide(L)' 'AYTFLVQKKVISLQQLIKVMAINQAKFLKLNAGEIKENQLANLMIVDLNAQTRVNNKNSPFYGLELYGGVQRMILKG' A
#
# COMPACT_ATOMS: atom_id res chain seq x y z
N ALA A 1 -7.36 2.02 0.68
CA ALA A 1 -7.60 0.56 0.56
C ALA A 1 -7.49 -0.15 1.92
N TYR A 2 -6.36 -0.05 2.63
CA TYR A 2 -6.14 -0.70 3.93
C TYR A 2 -7.30 -0.50 4.94
N THR A 3 -7.69 0.74 5.23
CA THR A 3 -8.79 1.06 6.16
C THR A 3 -10.09 0.33 5.86
N PHE A 4 -10.48 0.26 4.59
CA PHE A 4 -11.82 -0.24 4.22
C PHE A 4 -11.84 -1.73 3.88
N LEU A 5 -10.70 -2.30 3.45
CA LEU A 5 -10.63 -3.69 3.01
C LEU A 5 -9.95 -4.58 4.04
N VAL A 6 -8.85 -4.13 4.66
CA VAL A 6 -8.06 -4.95 5.58
C VAL A 6 -8.54 -4.78 7.02
N GLN A 7 -8.65 -3.55 7.54
CA GLN A 7 -9.13 -3.34 8.91
C GLN A 7 -10.56 -3.83 9.12
N LYS A 8 -11.42 -3.66 8.11
CA LYS A 8 -12.79 -4.20 8.12
C LYS A 8 -12.88 -5.70 7.81
N LYS A 9 -11.73 -6.39 7.70
CA LYS A 9 -11.62 -7.84 7.49
C LYS A 9 -12.33 -8.37 6.23
N VAL A 10 -12.42 -7.55 5.18
CA VAL A 10 -12.95 -7.97 3.86
C VAL A 10 -11.91 -8.83 3.13
N ILE A 11 -10.64 -8.46 3.22
CA ILE A 11 -9.49 -9.23 2.72
C ILE A 11 -8.34 -9.17 3.72
N SER A 12 -7.39 -10.09 3.63
CA SER A 12 -6.16 -10.02 4.43
C SER A 12 -5.18 -8.97 3.88
N LEU A 13 -4.21 -8.56 4.72
CA LEU A 13 -3.12 -7.68 4.26
C LEU A 13 -2.31 -8.32 3.13
N GLN A 14 -2.06 -9.63 3.21
CA GLN A 14 -1.37 -10.39 2.17
C GLN A 14 -2.15 -10.40 0.85
N GLN A 15 -3.48 -10.50 0.90
CA GLN A 15 -4.31 -10.38 -0.31
C GLN A 15 -4.26 -8.97 -0.90
N LEU A 16 -4.26 -7.93 -0.07
CA LEU A 16 -4.09 -6.56 -0.54
C LEU A 16 -2.74 -6.40 -1.26
N ILE A 17 -1.64 -6.87 -0.66
CA ILE A 17 -0.29 -6.85 -1.27
C ILE A 17 -0.28 -7.63 -2.59
N LYS A 18 -0.91 -8.81 -2.62
CA LYS A 18 -0.98 -9.62 -3.84
C LYS A 18 -1.65 -8.88 -4.98
N VAL A 19 -2.79 -8.24 -4.74
CA VAL A 19 -3.55 -7.52 -5.78
C VAL A 19 -2.90 -6.20 -6.17
N MET A 20 -2.29 -5.48 -5.22
CA MET A 20 -1.72 -4.14 -5.49
C MET A 20 -0.28 -4.17 -6.00
N ALA A 21 0.50 -5.21 -5.68
CA ALA A 21 1.92 -5.29 -6.03
C ALA A 21 2.23 -6.53 -6.89
N ILE A 22 2.10 -7.75 -6.33
CA ILE A 22 2.57 -8.99 -6.97
C ILE A 22 1.89 -9.22 -8.33
N ASN A 23 0.54 -9.14 -8.37
CA ASN A 23 -0.22 -9.38 -9.60
C ASN A 23 0.11 -8.36 -10.68
N GLN A 24 0.29 -7.09 -10.30
CA GLN A 24 0.59 -6.02 -11.26
C GLN A 24 1.98 -6.14 -11.83
N ALA A 25 2.98 -6.40 -10.98
CA ALA A 25 4.34 -6.64 -11.42
C ALA A 25 4.43 -7.85 -12.35
N LYS A 26 3.74 -8.96 -12.01
CA LYS A 26 3.67 -10.15 -12.87
C LYS A 26 3.00 -9.86 -14.21
N PHE A 27 1.85 -9.17 -14.20
CA PHE A 27 1.10 -8.83 -15.41
C PHE A 27 1.93 -7.96 -16.36
N LEU A 28 2.64 -6.97 -15.83
CA LEU A 28 3.47 -6.04 -16.59
C LEU A 28 4.90 -6.55 -16.82
N LYS A 29 5.25 -7.75 -16.33
CA LYS A 29 6.61 -8.33 -16.38
C LYS A 29 7.69 -7.42 -15.80
N LEU A 30 7.40 -6.76 -14.69
CA LEU A 30 8.31 -5.86 -13.99
C LEU A 30 9.16 -6.63 -12.97
N ASN A 31 10.42 -6.19 -12.79
CA ASN A 31 11.27 -6.62 -11.69
C ASN A 31 10.89 -5.88 -10.39
N ALA A 32 9.69 -6.15 -9.89
CA ALA A 32 9.09 -5.52 -8.72
C ALA A 32 8.04 -6.44 -8.07
N GLY A 33 7.44 -5.97 -6.99
CA GLY A 33 6.28 -6.62 -6.37
C GLY A 33 6.60 -7.71 -5.34
N GLU A 34 7.88 -8.08 -5.20
CA GLU A 34 8.38 -9.01 -4.19
C GLU A 34 9.54 -8.40 -3.44
N ILE A 35 9.77 -8.85 -2.20
CA ILE A 35 10.98 -8.55 -1.45
C ILE A 35 11.86 -9.79 -1.56
N LYS A 36 12.86 -9.71 -2.45
CA LYS A 36 13.71 -10.84 -2.79
C LYS A 36 15.10 -10.36 -3.19
N GLU A 37 16.10 -11.18 -2.91
CA GLU A 37 17.46 -10.95 -3.39
C GLU A 37 17.52 -10.81 -4.91
N ASN A 38 18.45 -9.98 -5.38
CA ASN A 38 18.65 -9.63 -6.80
C ASN A 38 17.47 -8.90 -7.48
N GLN A 39 16.53 -8.33 -6.70
CA GLN A 39 15.53 -7.40 -7.18
C GLN A 39 15.82 -5.96 -6.75
N LEU A 40 15.22 -4.99 -7.44
CA LEU A 40 15.30 -3.58 -7.04
C LEU A 40 14.67 -3.39 -5.65
N ALA A 41 15.37 -2.64 -4.78
CA ALA A 41 14.86 -2.25 -3.47
C ALA A 41 13.78 -1.16 -3.59
N ASN A 42 12.61 -1.56 -4.07
CA ASN A 42 11.39 -0.75 -4.12
C ASN A 42 10.50 -1.13 -2.93
N LEU A 43 10.68 -0.44 -1.81
CA LEU A 43 10.08 -0.79 -0.52
C LEU A 43 9.24 0.36 0.03
N MET A 44 8.21 0.01 0.80
CA MET A 44 7.38 0.95 1.53
C MET A 44 7.33 0.53 3.00
N ILE A 45 7.68 1.44 3.90
CA ILE A 45 7.53 1.27 5.34
C ILE A 45 6.21 1.95 5.73
N VAL A 46 5.30 1.19 6.32
CA VAL A 46 3.95 1.65 6.67
C VAL A 46 3.71 1.41 8.15
N ASP A 47 3.25 2.45 8.84
CA ASP A 47 2.68 2.31 10.18
C ASP A 47 1.17 2.05 10.04
N LEU A 48 0.76 0.84 10.39
CA LEU A 48 -0.63 0.39 10.28
C LEU A 48 -1.57 1.08 11.29
N ASN A 49 -1.02 1.64 12.36
CA ASN A 49 -1.79 2.31 13.42
C ASN A 49 -1.87 3.83 13.21
N ALA A 50 -0.97 4.39 12.39
CA ALA A 50 -1.02 5.80 12.05
C ALA A 50 -2.34 6.17 11.39
N GLN A 51 -3.01 7.19 11.94
CA GLN A 51 -4.29 7.71 11.48
C GLN A 51 -4.11 9.07 10.81
N THR A 52 -4.89 9.35 9.77
CA THR A 52 -4.94 10.66 9.12
C THR A 52 -6.33 10.99 8.58
N ARG A 53 -6.71 12.26 8.66
CA ARG A 53 -7.94 12.78 8.05
C ARG A 53 -7.63 13.39 6.69
N VAL A 54 -8.43 13.04 5.68
CA VAL A 54 -8.31 13.63 4.35
C VAL A 54 -8.88 15.06 4.36
N ASN A 55 -8.00 16.06 4.29
CA ASN A 55 -8.38 17.47 4.36
C ASN A 55 -8.51 18.18 3.00
N ASN A 56 -8.19 17.49 1.90
CA ASN A 56 -8.34 18.06 0.55
C ASN A 56 -9.82 18.07 0.14
N LYS A 57 -10.44 19.25 0.09
CA LYS A 57 -11.86 19.46 -0.28
C LYS A 57 -12.23 18.96 -1.68
N ASN A 58 -11.25 18.88 -2.59
CA ASN A 58 -11.47 18.41 -3.96
C ASN A 58 -11.33 16.89 -4.10
N SER A 59 -10.95 16.19 -3.02
CA SER A 59 -10.87 14.74 -3.01
C SER A 59 -12.25 14.12 -2.78
N PRO A 60 -12.66 13.05 -3.51
CA PRO A 60 -13.86 12.29 -3.18
C PRO A 60 -13.76 11.60 -1.81
N PHE A 61 -12.56 11.56 -1.21
CA PHE A 61 -12.32 11.04 0.13
C PHE A 61 -12.32 12.13 1.21
N TYR A 62 -12.65 13.38 0.89
CA TYR A 62 -12.64 14.49 1.84
C TYR A 62 -13.41 14.17 3.13
N GLY A 63 -12.82 14.48 4.28
CA GLY A 63 -13.40 14.26 5.60
C GLY A 63 -13.30 12.82 6.12
N LEU A 64 -12.85 11.85 5.32
CA LEU A 64 -12.65 10.47 5.77
C LEU A 64 -11.41 10.33 6.65
N GLU A 65 -11.51 9.46 7.65
CA GLU A 65 -10.41 9.00 8.50
C GLU A 65 -9.79 7.73 7.88
N LEU A 66 -8.48 7.73 7.71
CA LEU A 66 -7.72 6.64 7.09
C LEU A 66 -6.61 6.16 8.03
N TYR A 67 -6.32 4.87 7.97
CA TYR A 67 -5.22 4.21 8.68
C TYR A 67 -4.19 3.65 7.69
N GLY A 68 -2.99 3.35 8.17
CA GLY A 68 -1.90 2.82 7.35
C GLY A 68 -1.06 3.94 6.74
N GLY A 69 -0.53 4.82 7.59
CA GLY A 69 0.33 5.93 7.19
C GLY A 69 1.67 5.43 6.63
N VAL A 70 2.01 5.89 5.42
CA VAL A 70 3.32 5.60 4.81
C VAL A 70 4.39 6.44 5.51
N GLN A 71 5.33 5.77 6.17
CA GLN A 71 6.44 6.42 6.89
C GLN A 71 7.62 6.70 5.97
N ARG A 72 7.89 5.78 5.04
CA ARG A 72 9.00 5.92 4.08
C ARG A 72 8.74 5.14 2.81
N MET A 73 9.22 5.67 1.69
CA MET A 73 9.38 4.95 0.44
C MET A 73 10.86 4.91 0.07
N ILE A 74 11.33 3.74 -0.33
CA ILE A 74 12.67 3.50 -0.86
C ILE A 74 12.46 3.06 -2.30
N LEU A 75 13.11 3.73 -3.25
CA LEU A 75 12.98 3.46 -4.68
C LEU A 75 14.36 3.20 -5.26
N LYS A 76 14.53 2.04 -5.90
CA LYS A 76 15.80 1.61 -6.52
C LYS A 76 17.01 1.75 -5.57
N GLY A 77 16.81 1.40 -4.29
CA GLY A 77 17.80 1.56 -3.22
C GLY A 77 19.21 1.20 -3.64
#